data_AF-A0A3B3WW67-F1
#
_entry.id   AF-A0A3B3WW67-F1
#
_cell.length_a   1.000
_cell.length_b   1.000
_cell.length_c   1.000
_cell.angle_alpha   90.00
_cell.angle_beta   90.00
_cell.angle_gamma   90.00
#
_symmetry.space_group_name_H-M   'P 1'
#
loop_
_entity.id
_entity.type
_entity.pdbx_description
1 polymer ?
#
loop_
_entity_poly.entity_id
_entity_poly.type
_entity_poly.pdbx_seq_one_letter_code
_entity_poly.pdbx_strand_id
1 'polypeptide(L)'
;MASWFNWNEPYQRSPRRDPADVVSDTLMLEFSWQLKEAERLQRERENEYRRLKTGVDYSWLASTPRSSFSISTGERLALEDLCSKVPPSCCGLVILK
;
A
#
# COMPACT_ATOMS: atom_id res chain seq x y z
N MET A 1 -39.70 -18.78 -14.74
CA MET A 1 -39.61 -19.04 -13.28
C MET A 1 -38.15 -18.95 -12.87
N ALA A 2 -37.86 -18.07 -11.92
CA ALA A 2 -36.65 -17.83 -11.12
C ALA A 2 -35.29 -18.40 -11.60
N SER A 3 -34.33 -17.50 -11.86
CA SER A 3 -32.90 -17.74 -11.57
C SER A 3 -32.25 -16.47 -11.03
N TRP A 4 -32.91 -15.82 -10.06
CA TRP A 4 -32.46 -14.56 -9.43
C TRP A 4 -31.84 -14.79 -8.04
N PHE A 5 -31.68 -16.06 -7.65
CA PHE A 5 -31.06 -16.46 -6.40
C PHE A 5 -30.14 -17.66 -6.63
N ASN A 6 -29.05 -17.48 -7.37
CA ASN A 6 -27.91 -18.40 -7.24
C ASN A 6 -27.03 -17.93 -6.07
N TRP A 7 -27.57 -18.02 -4.84
CA TRP A 7 -26.82 -17.84 -3.59
C TRP A 7 -26.18 -19.17 -3.12
N ASN A 8 -26.29 -20.23 -3.93
CA ASN A 8 -25.73 -21.56 -3.67
C ASN A 8 -24.56 -21.87 -4.60
N GLU A 9 -23.84 -20.85 -5.09
CA GLU A 9 -22.49 -21.11 -5.60
C GLU A 9 -21.66 -21.46 -4.37
N PRO A 10 -21.12 -22.68 -4.22
CA PRO A 10 -20.16 -22.94 -3.16
C PRO A 10 -19.07 -21.90 -3.37
N TYR A 11 -18.85 -21.02 -2.38
CA TYR A 11 -17.76 -20.07 -2.38
C TYR A 11 -16.55 -20.82 -2.92
N GLN A 12 -16.18 -20.54 -4.17
CA GLN A 12 -15.05 -21.17 -4.81
C GLN A 12 -13.90 -20.82 -3.88
N ARG A 13 -13.49 -21.80 -3.05
CA ARG A 13 -12.38 -21.63 -2.13
C ARG A 13 -11.28 -21.10 -3.02
N SER A 14 -10.87 -19.85 -2.79
CA SER A 14 -9.82 -19.25 -3.59
C SER A 14 -8.68 -20.26 -3.68
N PRO A 15 -8.09 -20.46 -4.87
CA PRO A 15 -6.99 -21.41 -5.02
C PRO A 15 -6.04 -21.21 -3.85
N ARG A 16 -5.69 -22.29 -3.16
CA ARG A 16 -4.87 -22.23 -1.95
C ARG A 16 -3.54 -21.59 -2.35
N ARG A 17 -3.42 -20.28 -2.09
CA ARG A 17 -2.23 -19.50 -2.44
C ARG A 17 -1.06 -19.99 -1.61
N ASP A 18 0.13 -19.96 -2.20
CA ASP A 18 1.32 -20.32 -1.46
C ASP A 18 1.49 -19.34 -0.29
N PRO A 19 1.78 -19.82 0.94
CA PRO A 19 1.97 -18.93 2.07
C PRO A 19 3.05 -17.87 1.85
N ALA A 20 4.09 -18.15 1.06
CA ALA A 20 5.13 -17.17 0.73
C ALA A 20 4.59 -16.05 -0.18
N ASP A 21 3.73 -16.40 -1.15
CA ASP A 21 3.05 -15.41 -2.01
C ASP A 21 2.17 -14.49 -1.17
N VAL A 22 1.42 -15.04 -0.21
CA VAL A 22 0.57 -14.24 0.70
C VAL A 22 1.40 -13.29 1.55
N VAL A 23 2.55 -13.75 2.06
CA VAL A 23 3.47 -12.90 2.83
C VAL A 23 4.04 -11.79 1.95
N SER A 24 4.47 -12.11 0.73
CA SER A 24 4.96 -11.13 -0.24
C SER A 24 3.90 -10.09 -0.58
N ASP A 25 2.69 -10.51 -0.97
CA ASP A 25 1.57 -9.62 -1.27
C ASP A 25 1.26 -8.69 -0.07
N THR A 26 1.24 -9.25 1.14
CA THR A 26 0.94 -8.48 2.35
C THR A 26 2.00 -7.42 2.63
N LEU A 27 3.28 -7.81 2.63
CA LEU A 27 4.38 -6.89 2.91
C LEU A 27 4.51 -5.81 1.84
N MET A 28 4.33 -6.17 0.57
CA MET A 28 4.33 -5.20 -0.54
C MET A 28 3.14 -4.23 -0.46
N LEU A 29 1.96 -4.71 -0.05
CA LEU A 29 0.79 -3.87 0.18
C LEU A 29 1.05 -2.86 1.30
N GLU A 30 1.52 -3.32 2.46
CA GLU A 30 1.86 -2.47 3.60
C GLU A 30 2.91 -1.43 3.24
N PHE A 31 3.99 -1.85 2.56
CA PHE A 31 5.01 -0.91 2.10
C PHE A 31 4.45 0.17 1.18
N SER A 32 3.57 -0.20 0.24
CA SER A 32 2.94 0.76 -0.66
C SER A 32 2.03 1.75 0.07
N TRP A 33 1.38 1.31 1.15
CA TRP A 33 0.57 2.16 2.00
C TRP A 33 1.44 3.13 2.79
N GLN A 34 2.51 2.63 3.43
CA GLN A 34 3.47 3.44 4.19
C GLN A 34 4.12 4.51 3.31
N LEU A 35 4.44 4.19 2.05
CA LEU A 35 5.02 5.15 1.12
C LEU A 35 4.05 6.30 0.80
N LYS A 36 2.78 5.98 0.55
CA LYS A 36 1.72 6.98 0.32
C LYS A 36 1.50 7.84 1.55
N GLU A 37 1.52 7.23 2.73
CA GLU A 37 1.29 7.92 3.99
C GLU A 37 2.46 8.85 4.35
N ALA A 38 3.71 8.40 4.16
CA ALA A 38 4.89 9.24 4.30
C ALA A 38 4.84 10.45 3.34
N GLU A 39 4.41 10.24 2.10
CA GLU A 39 4.26 11.32 1.13
C GLU A 39 3.14 12.30 1.53
N ARG A 40 2.03 11.81 2.09
CA ARG A 40 0.96 12.65 2.65
C ARG A 40 1.49 13.54 3.78
N LEU A 41 2.18 12.95 4.76
CA LEU A 41 2.75 13.68 5.89
C LEU A 41 3.78 14.73 5.47
N GLN A 42 4.63 14.40 4.49
CA GLN A 42 5.59 15.36 3.95
C GLN A 42 4.90 16.57 3.31
N ARG A 43 3.82 16.34 2.54
CA ARG A 43 3.04 17.44 1.94
C ARG A 43 2.36 18.31 2.99
N GLU A 44 1.85 17.71 4.06
CA GLU A 44 1.24 18.46 5.16
C GLU A 44 2.25 19.38 5.83
N ARG A 45 3.44 18.86 6.12
CA ARG A 45 4.55 19.66 6.67
C ARG A 45 4.94 20.81 5.74
N GLU A 46 5.06 20.57 4.44
CA GLU A 46 5.41 21.62 3.46
C GLU A 46 4.32 22.67 3.29
N ASN A 47 3.05 22.27 3.36
CA ASN A 47 1.91 23.18 3.32
C ASN A 47 1.86 24.05 4.59
N GLU A 48 2.08 23.46 5.76
CA GLU A 48 2.17 24.18 7.03
C GLU A 48 3.32 25.18 7.02
N TYR A 49 4.51 24.75 6.58
CA TYR A 49 5.66 25.63 6.44
C TYR A 49 5.37 26.81 5.50
N ARG A 50 4.72 26.56 4.37
CA ARG A 50 4.30 27.62 3.44
C ARG A 50 3.29 28.57 4.07
N ARG A 51 2.26 28.06 4.75
CA ARG A 51 1.26 28.85 5.48
C ARG A 51 1.91 29.77 6.52
N LEU A 52 2.88 29.26 7.29
CA LEU A 52 3.63 30.06 8.26
C LEU A 52 4.43 31.17 7.59
N LYS A 53 5.01 30.92 6.41
CA LYS A 53 5.80 31.90 5.66
C LYS A 53 4.94 32.97 4.97
N THR A 54 3.78 32.60 4.44
CA THR A 54 2.90 33.50 3.67
C THR A 54 1.81 34.15 4.52
N GLY A 55 1.49 33.59 5.70
CA GLY A 55 0.37 34.00 6.55
C GLY A 55 -1.01 33.63 6.00
N VAL A 56 -1.08 32.95 4.85
CA VAL A 56 -2.33 32.66 4.12
C VAL A 56 -2.30 31.22 3.59
N ASP A 57 -3.45 30.55 3.65
CA ASP A 57 -3.62 29.19 3.14
C ASP A 57 -3.98 29.14 1.65
N TYR A 58 -3.03 28.67 0.85
CA TYR A 58 -3.19 28.43 -0.59
C TYR A 58 -3.23 26.93 -0.92
N SER A 59 -3.45 26.03 0.04
CA SER A 59 -3.40 24.59 -0.22
C SER A 59 -4.41 24.14 -1.28
N TRP A 60 -5.55 24.84 -1.40
CA TRP A 60 -6.59 24.57 -2.42
C TRP A 60 -6.17 24.96 -3.85
N LEU A 61 -5.17 25.82 -4.01
CA LEU A 61 -4.57 26.16 -5.32
C LEU A 61 -3.45 25.19 -5.74
N ALA A 62 -3.00 24.33 -4.82
CA ALA A 62 -1.92 23.40 -5.10
C ALA A 62 -2.44 22.24 -5.97
N SER A 63 -1.85 22.05 -7.15
CA SER A 63 -2.05 20.85 -7.95
C SER A 63 -1.53 19.62 -7.18
N THR A 64 -2.23 18.49 -7.25
CA THR A 64 -1.74 17.22 -6.70
C THR A 64 -0.46 16.82 -7.44
N PRO A 65 0.72 16.85 -6.80
CA PRO A 65 1.95 16.47 -7.47
C PRO A 65 1.94 14.97 -7.77
N ARG A 66 2.57 14.57 -8.88
CA ARG A 66 2.83 13.15 -9.16
C ARG A 66 3.66 12.56 -8.03
N SER A 67 3.35 11.33 -7.62
CA SER A 67 4.09 10.69 -6.53
C SER A 67 5.58 10.68 -6.85
N SER A 68 6.40 11.29 -6.00
CA SER A 68 7.85 11.39 -6.22
C SER A 68 8.56 10.07 -5.97
N PHE A 69 7.92 9.16 -5.24
CA PHE A 69 8.47 7.86 -4.92
C PHE A 69 7.86 6.79 -5.83
N SER A 70 8.63 6.36 -6.83
CA SER A 70 8.29 5.23 -7.68
C SER A 70 9.32 4.11 -7.49
N ILE A 71 8.84 2.92 -7.13
CA ILE A 71 9.68 1.72 -7.07
C ILE A 71 9.91 1.25 -8.50
N SER A 72 11.17 1.10 -8.91
CA SER A 72 11.50 0.51 -10.21
C SER A 72 11.11 -0.97 -10.25
N THR A 73 10.91 -1.52 -11.44
CA THR A 73 10.57 -2.94 -11.59
C THR A 73 11.63 -3.86 -10.96
N GLY A 74 12.92 -3.51 -11.06
CA GLY A 74 14.00 -4.31 -10.47
C GLY A 74 13.96 -4.30 -8.94
N GLU A 75 13.77 -3.13 -8.33
CA GLU A 75 13.63 -3.01 -6.87
C GLU A 75 12.40 -3.77 -6.36
N ARG A 76 11.29 -3.71 -7.09
CA ARG A 76 10.08 -4.45 -6.75
C ARG A 76 10.32 -5.95 -6.75
N LEU A 77 10.95 -6.49 -7.79
CA LEU A 77 11.28 -7.92 -7.87
C LEU A 77 12.21 -8.35 -6.73
N ALA A 78 13.21 -7.53 -6.39
CA ALA A 78 14.11 -7.81 -5.27
C ALA A 78 13.37 -7.79 -3.93
N LEU A 79 12.43 -6.87 -3.72
CA LEU A 79 11.60 -6.82 -2.51
C LEU A 79 10.68 -8.03 -2.42
N GLU A 80 10.02 -8.42 -3.50
CA GLU A 80 9.17 -9.61 -3.55
C GLU A 80 9.96 -10.89 -3.23
N ASP A 81 11.17 -11.05 -3.77
CA ASP A 81 12.08 -12.16 -3.43
C ASP A 81 12.46 -12.17 -1.93
N LEU A 82 12.76 -11.01 -1.34
CA LEU A 82 13.03 -10.90 0.09
C LEU A 82 11.80 -11.22 0.95
N CYS A 83 10.61 -10.75 0.54
CA CYS A 83 9.38 -10.98 1.28
C CYS A 83 8.96 -12.45 1.26
N SER A 84 9.16 -13.14 0.14
CA SER A 84 8.88 -14.59 0.02
C SER A 84 9.69 -15.46 1.00
N LYS A 85 10.84 -14.95 1.47
CA LYS A 85 11.72 -15.65 2.43
C LYS A 85 11.29 -15.46 3.89
N VAL A 86 10.32 -14.59 4.15
CA VAL A 86 9.81 -14.34 5.50
C VAL A 86 8.86 -15.48 5.91
N PRO A 87 9.10 -16.15 7.05
CA PRO A 87 8.17 -17.16 7.55
C PRO A 87 6.78 -16.55 7.79
N PRO A 88 5.67 -17.22 7.42
CA PRO A 88 4.33 -16.67 7.60
C PRO A 88 4.00 -16.24 9.04
N SER A 89 4.51 -16.98 10.04
CA SER A 89 4.37 -16.65 11.46
C SER A 89 5.09 -15.36 11.87
N CYS A 90 6.09 -14.91 11.11
CA CYS A 90 6.87 -13.71 11.39
C CYS A 90 6.38 -12.47 10.63
N CYS A 91 5.47 -12.62 9.66
CA CYS A 91 4.99 -11.51 8.82
C CYS A 91 4.50 -10.32 9.66
N GLY A 92 3.68 -10.58 10.69
CA GLY A 92 3.18 -9.51 11.57
C GLY A 92 4.29 -8.79 12.35
N LEU A 93 5.36 -9.48 12.72
CA LEU A 93 6.50 -8.85 13.41
C LEU A 93 7.31 -7.94 12.50
N VAL A 94 7.32 -8.21 11.19
CA VAL A 94 7.97 -7.34 10.19
C VAL A 94 7.17 -6.06 10.03
N ILE A 95 5.83 -6.12 10.00
CA ILE A 95 4.96 -4.95 9.83
C ILE A 95 5.00 -4.01 11.05
N LEU A 96 5.13 -4.57 12.26
CA LEU A 96 5.10 -3.81 13.51
C LEU A 96 6.43 -3.14 13.88
N LYS A 97 7.52 -3.48 13.19
CA LYS A 97 8.85 -2.90 13.43
C LYS A 97 9.00 -1.56 12.73
#